data_AF-A0A9E2MG64-F1
#
_entry.id   AF-A0A9E2MG64-F1
#
_cell.length_a   1.000
_cell.length_b   1.000
_cell.length_c   1.000
_cell.angle_alpha   90.00
_cell.angle_beta   90.00
_cell.angle_gamma   90.00
#
_symmetry.space_group_name_H-M   'P 1'
#
loop_
_entity.id
_entity.type
_entity.pdbx_description
1 polymer ?
#
loop_
_entity_poly.entity_id
_entity_poly.type
_entity_poly.pdbx_seq_one_letter_code
_entity_poly.pdbx_strand_id
1 'polypeptide(L)'
;MNLLSKNAPLEESIAKMKAVLTDVGCEMTFSQQKHPLAHCYSVNLASTEAPRHIYSNGKGILSDASVASALGEYIERLQTNNFFIDFHLPQRKYFPDEVAFDFGGAYLSDELRSVYDPDGELNDEDLVDYNSDY
;
A
#
# COMPACT_ATOMS: atom_id res chain seq x y z
N MET A 1 17.81 -17.77 1.33
CA MET A 1 16.91 -18.77 1.95
C MET A 1 15.54 -18.72 1.30
N ASN A 2 14.96 -19.87 0.94
CA ASN A 2 13.56 -19.95 0.48
C ASN A 2 12.64 -20.29 1.65
N LEU A 3 11.73 -19.37 2.00
CA LEU A 3 10.67 -19.62 2.97
C LEU A 3 9.52 -20.38 2.29
N LEU A 4 8.79 -21.17 3.07
CA LEU A 4 7.55 -21.80 2.60
C LEU A 4 6.59 -20.71 2.07
N SER A 5 5.92 -21.01 0.95
CA SER A 5 4.97 -20.09 0.27
C SER A 5 5.58 -18.82 -0.32
N LYS A 6 6.91 -18.72 -0.42
CA LYS A 6 7.59 -17.64 -1.17
C LYS A 6 8.26 -18.22 -2.41
N ASN A 7 8.09 -17.52 -3.53
CA ASN A 7 8.55 -17.97 -4.85
C ASN A 7 9.99 -17.55 -5.17
N ALA A 8 10.65 -16.82 -4.27
CA ALA A 8 12.02 -16.35 -4.44
C ALA A 8 12.77 -16.37 -3.09
N PRO A 9 14.11 -16.47 -3.11
CA PRO A 9 14.93 -16.30 -1.93
C PRO A 9 14.74 -14.93 -1.27
N LEU A 10 14.89 -14.86 0.06
CA LEU A 10 14.82 -13.61 0.82
C LEU A 10 15.80 -12.56 0.30
N GLU A 11 17.05 -12.96 0.07
CA GLU A 11 18.14 -12.07 -0.31
C GLU A 11 17.89 -11.47 -1.71
N GLU A 12 17.40 -12.30 -2.65
CA GLU A 12 16.99 -11.84 -3.98
C GLU A 12 15.82 -10.87 -3.90
N SER A 13 14.80 -11.21 -3.10
CA SER A 13 13.61 -10.36 -2.91
C SER A 13 14.00 -9.00 -2.33
N ILE A 14 14.84 -8.98 -1.29
CA ILE A 14 15.32 -7.75 -0.64
C ILE A 14 16.13 -6.91 -1.64
N ALA A 15 17.07 -7.52 -2.35
CA ALA A 15 17.91 -6.81 -3.31
C ALA A 15 17.05 -6.18 -4.42
N LYS A 16 16.11 -6.94 -4.98
CA LYS A 16 15.20 -6.46 -6.04
C LYS A 16 14.28 -5.35 -5.55
N MET A 17 13.64 -5.51 -4.39
CA MET A 17 12.73 -4.49 -3.85
C MET A 17 13.46 -3.20 -3.48
N LYS A 18 14.67 -3.29 -2.89
CA LYS A 18 15.50 -2.11 -2.65
C LYS A 18 15.86 -1.40 -3.96
N ALA A 19 16.30 -2.15 -4.98
CA ALA A 19 16.65 -1.58 -6.27
C ALA A 19 15.46 -0.86 -6.93
N VAL A 20 14.26 -1.47 -6.92
CA VAL A 20 13.03 -0.86 -7.46
C VAL A 20 12.72 0.45 -6.74
N LEU A 21 12.77 0.46 -5.40
CA LEU A 21 12.47 1.66 -4.62
C LEU A 21 13.51 2.77 -4.87
N THR A 22 14.80 2.42 -4.99
CA THR A 22 15.85 3.37 -5.37
C THR A 22 15.64 3.93 -6.78
N ASP A 23 15.24 3.10 -7.75
CA ASP A 23 15.02 3.49 -9.15
C ASP A 23 13.89 4.53 -9.28
N VAL A 24 12.84 4.41 -8.45
CA VAL A 24 11.76 5.41 -8.37
C VAL A 24 12.05 6.57 -7.41
N GLY A 25 13.30 6.71 -6.95
CA GLY A 25 13.74 7.82 -6.11
C GLY A 25 13.28 7.78 -4.66
N CYS A 26 12.83 6.64 -4.14
CA CYS A 26 12.45 6.51 -2.73
C CYS A 26 13.70 6.41 -1.85
N GLU A 27 13.98 7.47 -1.11
CA GLU A 27 14.92 7.44 0.01
C GLU A 27 14.24 6.98 1.28
N MET A 28 14.79 5.95 1.93
CA MET A 28 14.18 5.32 3.10
C MET A 28 15.20 4.93 4.15
N THR A 29 14.75 4.86 5.39
CA THR A 29 15.55 4.48 6.55
C THR A 29 14.88 3.36 7.33
N PHE A 30 15.67 2.36 7.73
CA PHE A 30 15.21 1.35 8.67
C PHE A 30 15.45 1.82 10.09
N SER A 31 14.43 1.68 10.93
CA SER A 31 14.56 1.78 12.37
C SER A 31 15.35 0.61 12.96
N GLN A 32 15.67 0.70 14.25
CA GLN A 32 16.25 -0.43 14.98
C GLN A 32 15.26 -1.61 14.99
N GLN A 33 15.73 -2.76 14.50
CA GLN A 33 14.95 -3.99 14.52
C GLN A 33 14.69 -4.46 15.95
N LYS A 34 13.48 -4.98 16.19
CA LYS A 34 13.08 -5.58 17.45
C LYS A 34 13.08 -7.11 17.32
N HIS A 35 13.54 -7.79 18.37
CA HIS A 35 13.57 -9.25 18.46
C HIS A 35 13.23 -9.70 19.89
N PRO A 36 11.96 -9.63 20.31
CA PRO A 36 11.58 -9.89 21.71
C PRO A 36 11.61 -11.38 22.08
N LEU A 37 11.49 -12.29 21.12
CA LEU A 37 11.43 -13.74 21.31
C LEU A 37 12.12 -14.46 20.15
N ALA A 38 12.54 -15.71 20.38
CA ALA A 38 13.07 -16.57 19.32
C ALA A 38 12.12 -16.60 18.11
N HIS A 39 12.67 -16.44 16.90
CA HIS A 39 11.91 -16.38 15.65
C HIS A 39 10.80 -15.32 15.61
N CYS A 40 10.93 -14.22 16.34
CA CYS A 40 10.00 -13.10 16.31
C CYS A 40 10.79 -11.81 16.01
N TYR A 41 10.72 -11.32 14.78
CA TYR A 41 11.40 -10.10 14.34
C TYR A 41 10.41 -9.10 13.79
N SER A 42 10.64 -7.82 14.08
CA SER A 42 9.94 -6.72 13.42
C SER A 42 10.86 -5.53 13.17
N VAL A 43 10.59 -4.80 12.09
CA VAL A 43 11.33 -3.59 11.72
C VAL A 43 10.38 -2.58 11.10
N ASN A 44 10.56 -1.30 11.40
CA ASN A 44 9.86 -0.22 10.71
C ASN A 44 10.79 0.37 9.63
N LEU A 45 10.23 0.64 8.45
CA LEU A 45 10.87 1.27 7.30
C LEU A 45 10.10 2.56 7.00
N ALA A 46 10.77 3.70 6.99
CA ALA A 46 10.14 5.00 6.77
C ALA A 46 10.84 5.77 5.65
N SER A 47 10.08 6.59 4.91
CA SER A 47 10.68 7.53 3.97
C SER A 47 11.50 8.59 4.72
N THR A 48 12.56 9.09 4.08
CA THR A 48 13.38 10.16 4.67
C THR A 48 12.61 11.48 4.74
N GLU A 49 11.80 11.77 3.73
CA GLU A 49 11.13 13.06 3.56
C GLU A 49 9.88 13.22 4.44
N ALA A 50 9.12 12.12 4.62
CA ALA A 50 7.86 12.12 5.34
C ALA A 50 7.72 10.91 6.28
N PRO A 51 8.66 10.70 7.23
CA PRO A 51 8.76 9.48 8.02
C PRO A 51 7.55 9.18 8.91
N ARG A 52 6.70 10.18 9.19
CA ARG A 52 5.48 10.04 10.00
C ARG A 52 4.24 9.64 9.19
N HIS A 53 4.31 9.71 7.87
CA HIS A 53 3.17 9.48 6.97
C HIS A 53 3.44 8.37 5.95
N ILE A 54 4.69 8.22 5.52
CA ILE A 54 5.10 7.21 4.55
C ILE A 54 6.05 6.24 5.25
N TYR A 55 5.48 5.16 5.78
CA TYR A 55 6.22 4.11 6.45
C TYR A 55 5.48 2.77 6.40
N SER A 56 6.23 1.68 6.53
CA SER A 56 5.69 0.33 6.62
C SER A 56 6.31 -0.43 7.79
N ASN A 57 5.67 -1.53 8.16
CA ASN A 57 6.14 -2.40 9.22
C ASN A 57 6.35 -3.82 8.70
N GLY A 58 7.58 -4.31 8.84
CA GLY A 58 7.95 -5.67 8.52
C GLY A 58 7.85 -6.59 9.72
N LYS A 59 7.40 -7.82 9.48
CA LYS A 59 7.39 -8.90 10.46
C LYS A 59 7.98 -10.17 9.86
N GLY A 60 8.69 -10.96 10.66
CA GLY A 60 9.29 -12.21 10.17
C GLY A 60 9.83 -13.12 11.25
N ILE A 61 10.08 -14.38 10.87
CA ILE A 61 10.73 -15.38 11.74
C ILE A 61 12.25 -15.29 11.73
N LEU A 62 12.80 -14.45 10.85
CA LEU A 62 14.21 -14.11 10.70
C LEU A 62 14.33 -12.60 10.50
N SER A 63 15.52 -12.07 10.78
CA SER A 63 15.87 -10.66 10.52
C SER A 63 15.51 -10.25 9.08
N ASP A 64 16.08 -10.94 8.10
CA ASP A 64 15.86 -10.65 6.68
C ASP A 64 14.41 -10.85 6.24
N ALA A 65 13.69 -11.78 6.86
CA ALA A 65 12.26 -11.97 6.59
C ALA A 65 11.44 -10.74 7.01
N SER A 66 11.78 -10.11 8.15
CA SER A 66 11.13 -8.86 8.56
C SER A 66 11.48 -7.70 7.61
N VAL A 67 12.73 -7.61 7.14
CA VAL A 67 13.15 -6.60 6.14
C VAL A 67 12.40 -6.79 4.82
N ALA A 68 12.35 -8.01 4.30
CA ALA A 68 11.60 -8.32 3.07
C ALA A 68 10.11 -7.98 3.22
N SER A 69 9.51 -8.27 4.38
CA SER A 69 8.13 -7.91 4.69
C SER A 69 7.91 -6.39 4.71
N ALA A 70 8.82 -5.60 5.30
CA ALA A 70 8.68 -4.14 5.34
C ALA A 70 8.75 -3.54 3.93
N LEU A 71 9.72 -3.99 3.12
CA LEU A 71 9.87 -3.54 1.73
C LEU A 71 8.66 -3.91 0.88
N GLY A 72 8.16 -5.14 1.01
CA GLY A 72 6.96 -5.59 0.30
C GLY A 72 5.73 -4.77 0.66
N GLU A 73 5.49 -4.55 1.96
CA GLU A 73 4.40 -3.67 2.41
C GLU A 73 4.58 -2.24 1.89
N TYR A 74 5.80 -1.69 1.90
CA TYR A 74 6.04 -0.34 1.39
C TYR A 74 5.68 -0.22 -0.10
N ILE A 75 6.08 -1.20 -0.92
CA ILE A 75 5.73 -1.26 -2.35
C ILE A 75 4.22 -1.44 -2.54
N GLU A 76 3.58 -2.33 -1.79
CA GLU A 76 2.12 -2.53 -1.81
C GLU A 76 1.39 -1.20 -1.58
N ARG A 77 1.76 -0.45 -0.53
CA ARG A 77 1.13 0.82 -0.17
C ARG A 77 1.41 1.94 -1.18
N LEU A 78 2.60 1.95 -1.79
CA LEU A 78 2.89 2.86 -2.90
C LEU A 78 2.04 2.55 -4.14
N GLN A 79 2.01 1.29 -4.57
CA GLN A 79 1.31 0.87 -5.79
C GLN A 79 -0.21 1.03 -5.70
N THR A 80 -0.76 1.03 -4.48
CA THR A 80 -2.19 1.24 -4.22
C THR A 80 -2.53 2.69 -3.86
N ASN A 81 -1.54 3.61 -3.91
CA ASN A 81 -1.67 5.00 -3.43
C ASN A 81 -2.12 5.12 -1.95
N ASN A 82 -2.06 4.04 -1.16
CA ASN A 82 -2.62 3.98 0.19
C ASN A 82 -1.93 4.93 1.18
N PHE A 83 -0.69 5.35 0.93
CA PHE A 83 -0.04 6.38 1.76
C PHE A 83 -0.74 7.74 1.70
N PHE A 84 -1.60 7.94 0.70
CA PHE A 84 -2.20 9.23 0.39
C PHE A 84 -3.72 9.26 0.63
N ILE A 85 -4.32 8.15 1.05
CA ILE A 85 -5.78 7.98 1.14
C ILE A 85 -6.46 8.89 2.17
N ASP A 86 -5.72 9.41 3.14
CA ASP A 86 -6.26 10.34 4.15
C ASP A 86 -6.09 11.81 3.75
N PHE A 87 -5.58 12.11 2.56
CA PHE A 87 -5.27 13.47 2.13
C PHE A 87 -6.09 13.87 0.90
N HIS A 88 -6.69 15.05 0.95
CA HIS A 88 -7.19 15.71 -0.25
C HIS A 88 -5.99 16.22 -1.08
N LEU A 89 -5.92 15.78 -2.33
CA LEU A 89 -4.83 16.07 -3.26
C LEU A 89 -5.41 16.63 -4.57
N PRO A 90 -5.51 17.96 -4.69
CA PRO A 90 -6.20 18.59 -5.80
C PRO A 90 -5.53 18.22 -7.14
N GLN A 91 -6.34 18.06 -8.17
CA GLN A 91 -5.94 17.75 -9.55
C GLN A 91 -5.15 16.44 -9.72
N ARG A 92 -5.21 15.54 -8.72
CA ARG A 92 -4.51 14.26 -8.78
C ARG A 92 -5.35 13.21 -9.51
N LYS A 93 -4.73 12.58 -10.51
CA LYS A 93 -5.16 11.28 -11.04
C LYS A 93 -4.55 10.16 -10.19
N TYR A 94 -5.34 9.23 -9.64
CA TYR A 94 -4.86 8.07 -8.89
C TYR A 94 -4.16 7.05 -9.78
N PHE A 95 -4.80 6.69 -10.87
CA PHE A 95 -4.28 5.74 -11.86
C PHE A 95 -4.45 6.28 -13.28
N PRO A 96 -3.48 6.04 -14.20
CA PRO A 96 -3.59 6.49 -15.58
C PRO A 96 -4.88 6.04 -16.29
N ASP A 97 -5.42 4.89 -15.91
CA ASP A 97 -6.61 4.24 -16.46
C ASP A 97 -7.88 4.47 -15.64
N GLU A 98 -7.86 5.31 -14.61
CA GLU A 98 -9.08 5.64 -13.87
C GLU A 98 -10.10 6.38 -14.74
N VAL A 99 -11.37 6.19 -14.41
CA VAL A 99 -12.54 6.72 -15.13
C VAL A 99 -13.41 7.47 -14.14
N ALA A 100 -13.63 8.77 -14.40
CA ALA A 100 -14.66 9.55 -13.73
C ALA A 100 -16.01 9.31 -14.43
N PHE A 101 -17.06 9.14 -13.65
CA PHE A 101 -18.42 8.98 -14.13
C PHE A 101 -19.25 10.18 -13.70
N ASP A 102 -20.11 10.68 -14.58
CA ASP A 102 -21.19 11.57 -14.16
C ASP A 102 -22.17 10.82 -13.25
N PHE A 103 -22.93 11.54 -12.43
CA PHE A 103 -24.01 10.97 -11.62
C PHE A 103 -25.03 10.24 -12.51
N GLY A 104 -25.52 9.09 -12.04
CA GLY A 104 -26.30 8.12 -12.83
C GLY A 104 -25.48 7.32 -13.84
N GLY A 105 -24.15 7.40 -13.79
CA GLY A 105 -23.23 6.67 -14.64
C GLY A 105 -23.23 5.15 -14.40
N ALA A 106 -22.57 4.42 -15.30
CA ALA A 106 -22.49 2.96 -15.27
C ALA A 106 -21.37 2.44 -14.33
N TYR A 107 -21.31 2.94 -13.10
CA TYR A 107 -20.48 2.38 -12.03
C TYR A 107 -21.25 1.35 -11.19
N LEU A 108 -20.49 0.40 -10.63
CA LEU A 108 -20.97 -0.79 -9.92
C LEU A 108 -21.86 -1.70 -10.79
N SER A 109 -21.57 -3.00 -10.80
CA SER A 109 -22.48 -3.98 -11.43
C SER A 109 -23.75 -4.16 -10.59
N ASP A 110 -24.81 -4.71 -11.20
CA ASP A 110 -26.04 -5.06 -10.48
C ASP A 110 -25.77 -5.98 -9.27
N GLU A 111 -24.81 -6.89 -9.40
CA GLU A 111 -24.36 -7.75 -8.30
C GLU A 111 -23.76 -6.93 -7.15
N LEU A 112 -22.85 -6.00 -7.43
CA LEU A 112 -22.26 -5.15 -6.39
C LEU A 112 -23.29 -4.19 -5.78
N ARG A 113 -24.22 -3.67 -6.59
CA ARG A 113 -25.34 -2.85 -6.10
C ARG A 113 -26.23 -3.63 -5.14
N SER A 114 -26.51 -4.90 -5.41
CA SER A 114 -27.29 -5.74 -4.47
C SER A 114 -26.61 -5.95 -3.11
N VAL A 115 -25.27 -5.81 -3.06
CA VAL A 115 -24.49 -5.93 -1.82
C VAL A 115 -24.40 -4.58 -1.09
N TYR A 116 -24.10 -3.50 -1.81
CA TYR A 116 -23.78 -2.19 -1.21
C TYR A 116 -24.99 -1.26 -1.08
N ASP A 117 -26.04 -1.46 -1.88
CA ASP A 117 -27.27 -0.67 -1.89
C ASP A 117 -28.53 -1.56 -1.96
N PRO A 118 -28.72 -2.48 -0.99
CA PRO A 118 -29.85 -3.41 -1.00
C PRO A 118 -31.21 -2.72 -0.80
N ASP A 119 -31.22 -1.56 -0.14
CA ASP A 119 -32.43 -0.81 0.22
C ASP A 119 -32.69 0.40 -0.69
N GLY A 120 -31.77 0.73 -1.61
CA GLY A 120 -31.91 1.86 -2.54
C GLY A 120 -31.73 3.22 -1.86
N GLU A 121 -30.85 3.29 -0.86
CA GLU A 121 -30.58 4.50 -0.07
C GLU A 121 -29.25 5.18 -0.45
N LEU A 122 -28.38 4.51 -1.22
CA LEU A 122 -27.10 5.05 -1.66
C LEU A 122 -27.27 6.11 -2.75
N ASN A 123 -26.74 7.31 -2.52
CA ASN A 123 -26.74 8.38 -3.52
C ASN A 123 -25.38 8.46 -4.22
N ASP A 124 -25.38 9.02 -5.42
CA ASP A 124 -24.16 9.18 -6.21
C ASP A 124 -23.14 10.11 -5.53
N GLU A 125 -23.63 11.10 -4.79
CA GLU A 125 -22.82 12.02 -3.97
C GLU A 125 -22.07 11.28 -2.84
N ASP A 126 -22.58 10.15 -2.36
CA ASP A 126 -21.93 9.34 -1.31
C ASP A 126 -20.71 8.56 -1.84
N LEU A 127 -20.55 8.50 -3.17
CA LEU A 127 -19.49 7.76 -3.87
C LEU A 127 -18.37 8.65 -4.40
N VAL A 128 -18.46 9.96 -4.17
CA VAL A 128 -17.40 10.91 -4.50
C VAL A 128 -16.21 10.66 -3.58
N ASP A 129 -15.02 10.49 -4.16
CA ASP A 129 -13.83 10.21 -3.36
C ASP A 129 -13.38 11.44 -2.57
N TYR A 130 -12.87 11.22 -1.36
CA TYR A 130 -12.40 12.31 -0.48
C TYR A 130 -11.14 13.02 -1.02
N ASN A 131 -10.41 12.37 -1.92
CA ASN A 131 -9.03 12.70 -2.20
C ASN A 131 -8.85 13.58 -3.43
N SER A 132 -9.92 13.81 -4.20
CA SER A 132 -9.93 14.59 -5.44
C SER A 132 -10.88 15.80 -5.35
N ASP A 133 -10.90 16.61 -6.41
CA ASP A 133 -11.71 17.84 -6.49
C ASP A 133 -13.14 17.62 -7.04
N TYR A 134 -13.60 16.36 -7.15
CA TYR A 134 -14.92 16.04 -7.71
C TYR A 134 -16.06 16.17 -6.70
#